data_AF-A0A401QAY0-F1
#
_entry.id   AF-A0A401QAY0-F1
#
_cell.length_a   1.000
_cell.length_b   1.000
_cell.length_c   1.000
_cell.angle_alpha   90.00
_cell.angle_beta   90.00
_cell.angle_gamma   90.00
#
_symmetry.space_group_name_H-M   'P 1'
#
loop_
_entity.id
_entity.type
_entity.pdbx_description
1 polymer ?
#
loop_
_entity_poly.entity_id
_entity_poly.type
_entity_poly.pdbx_seq_one_letter_code
_entity_poly.pdbx_strand_id
1 'polypeptide(L)'
;HLQKGINTWKSMQFKEWVLSHPGQVVLTVSQIMFNRDCETCFSGSKPQSQLQDVHLVLMSRLDVLADLMSTPLRAFQETVLETLLTIIVHCRDILSELIDKNISKADDFEWTR
;
A
#
# COMPACT_ATOMS: atom_id res chain seq x y z
N HIS A 1 1.81 -7.91 17.88
CA HIS A 1 1.26 -8.26 16.55
C HIS A 1 1.72 -7.30 15.44
N LEU A 2 1.61 -5.98 15.61
CA LEU A 2 2.05 -4.99 14.60
C LEU A 2 3.55 -5.09 14.23
N GLN A 3 4.44 -5.16 15.23
CA GLN A 3 5.88 -5.32 14.99
C GLN A 3 6.19 -6.55 14.12
N LYS A 4 5.48 -7.66 14.35
CA LYS A 4 5.63 -8.87 13.54
C LYS A 4 5.22 -8.61 12.09
N GLY A 5 4.06 -7.97 11.87
CA GLY A 5 3.59 -7.61 10.52
C GLY A 5 4.56 -6.70 9.77
N ILE A 6 5.14 -5.71 10.45
CA ILE A 6 6.18 -4.83 9.88
C ILE A 6 7.43 -5.63 9.52
N ASN A 7 7.90 -6.50 10.42
CA ASN A 7 9.12 -7.28 10.21
C ASN A 7 8.99 -8.29 9.06
N THR A 8 7.79 -8.82 8.83
CA THR A 8 7.53 -9.84 7.78
C THR A 8 7.13 -9.25 6.43
N TRP A 9 6.88 -7.94 6.34
CA TRP A 9 6.37 -7.27 5.14
C TRP A 9 7.21 -7.52 3.88
N LYS A 10 8.55 -7.43 4.01
CA LYS A 10 9.49 -7.62 2.88
C LYS A 10 9.92 -9.07 2.67
N SER A 11 9.65 -9.96 3.64
CA SER A 11 10.12 -11.35 3.62
C SER A 11 9.07 -12.34 3.11
N MET A 12 7.85 -11.88 2.82
CA MET A 12 6.73 -12.70 2.37
C MET A 12 6.14 -12.12 1.09
N GLN A 13 5.53 -12.99 0.27
CA GLN A 13 4.71 -12.53 -0.84
C GLN A 13 3.46 -11.82 -0.30
N PHE A 14 3.01 -10.75 -0.97
CA PHE A 14 1.90 -9.91 -0.48
C PHE A 14 0.63 -10.72 -0.18
N LYS A 15 0.25 -11.63 -1.09
CA LYS A 15 -0.88 -12.55 -0.92
C LYS A 15 -0.79 -13.37 0.37
N GLU A 16 0.36 -13.98 0.62
CA GLU A 16 0.60 -14.80 1.81
C GLU A 16 0.65 -13.95 3.08
N TRP A 17 1.23 -12.76 2.98
CA TRP A 17 1.32 -11.83 4.11
C TRP A 17 -0.07 -11.38 4.57
N VAL A 18 -0.96 -11.02 3.64
CA VAL A 18 -2.35 -10.61 3.93
C VAL A 18 -3.12 -11.72 4.64
N LEU A 19 -3.00 -12.97 4.19
CA LEU A 19 -3.74 -14.10 4.76
C LEU A 19 -3.17 -14.61 6.09
N SER A 20 -1.92 -14.28 6.42
CA SER A 20 -1.22 -14.76 7.62
C SER A 20 -1.30 -13.83 8.83
N HIS A 21 -1.85 -12.63 8.67
CA HIS A 21 -1.94 -11.63 9.73
C HIS A 21 -3.40 -11.27 10.08
N PRO A 22 -3.67 -10.84 11.33
CA PRO A 22 -4.98 -10.31 11.69
C PRO A 22 -5.37 -9.11 10.83
N GLY A 23 -6.66 -8.96 10.50
CA GLY A 23 -7.12 -7.89 9.61
C GLY A 23 -6.67 -6.49 10.01
N GLN A 24 -6.77 -6.13 11.30
CA GLN A 24 -6.29 -4.84 11.78
C GLN A 24 -4.78 -4.63 11.58
N VAL A 25 -3.97 -5.69 11.66
CA VAL A 25 -2.53 -5.63 11.36
C VAL A 25 -2.33 -5.41 9.86
N VAL A 26 -3.07 -6.11 9.02
CA VAL A 26 -3.03 -5.97 7.56
C VAL A 26 -3.33 -4.52 7.14
N LEU A 27 -4.45 -3.97 7.62
CA LEU A 27 -4.89 -2.62 7.26
C LEU A 27 -3.93 -1.55 7.78
N THR A 28 -3.46 -1.68 9.02
CA THR A 28 -2.59 -0.68 9.65
C THR A 28 -1.17 -0.70 9.06
N VAL A 29 -0.59 -1.89 8.90
CA VAL A 29 0.78 -2.00 8.37
C VAL A 29 0.84 -1.61 6.90
N SER A 30 -0.19 -1.89 6.11
CA SER A 30 -0.24 -1.45 4.71
C SER A 30 -0.16 0.08 4.60
N GLN A 31 -0.88 0.82 5.44
CA GLN A 31 -0.82 2.28 5.50
C GLN A 31 0.54 2.79 6.00
N ILE A 32 1.11 2.18 7.05
CA ILE A 32 2.45 2.52 7.55
C ILE A 32 3.50 2.34 6.45
N MET A 33 3.45 1.23 5.73
CA MET A 33 4.43 0.93 4.69
C MET A 33 4.26 1.84 3.47
N PHE A 34 3.02 2.15 3.08
CA PHE A 34 2.76 3.16 2.06
C PHE A 34 3.38 4.52 2.42
N ASN A 35 3.12 5.03 3.63
CA ASN A 35 3.67 6.31 4.08
C ASN A 35 5.21 6.31 4.04
N ARG A 36 5.83 5.22 4.53
CA ARG A 36 7.30 5.06 4.50
C ARG A 36 7.86 5.00 3.09
N ASP A 37 7.17 4.34 2.16
CA ASP A 37 7.58 4.24 0.77
C ASP A 37 7.56 5.65 0.13
N CYS A 38 6.52 6.46 0.40
CA CYS A 38 6.45 7.86 -0.04
C CYS A 38 7.55 8.75 0.57
N GLU A 39 7.74 8.71 1.90
CA GLU A 39 8.80 9.46 2.58
C GLU A 39 10.20 9.12 2.04
N THR A 40 10.42 7.85 1.72
CA THR A 40 11.67 7.38 1.11
C THR A 40 11.84 7.94 -0.30
N CYS A 41 10.77 8.02 -1.10
CA CYS A 41 10.82 8.64 -2.43
C CYS A 41 11.18 10.11 -2.33
N PHE A 42 10.52 10.87 -1.44
CA PHE A 42 10.78 12.31 -1.27
C PHE A 42 12.20 12.63 -0.77
N SER A 43 12.80 11.71 -0.01
CA SER A 43 14.19 11.83 0.46
C SER A 43 15.23 11.34 -0.56
N GLY A 44 14.78 10.77 -1.68
CA GLY A 44 15.63 10.18 -2.71
C GLY A 44 16.16 11.19 -3.73
N SER A 45 17.05 10.72 -4.61
CA SER A 45 17.66 11.56 -5.65
C SER A 45 16.79 11.77 -6.88
N LYS A 46 15.76 10.93 -7.07
CA LYS A 46 14.84 10.97 -8.22
C LYS A 46 13.39 10.72 -7.76
N PRO A 47 12.81 11.61 -6.93
CA PRO A 47 11.53 11.36 -6.26
C PRO A 47 10.40 11.02 -7.23
N GLN A 48 10.29 11.68 -8.38
CA GLN A 48 9.25 11.37 -9.37
C GLN A 48 9.33 9.95 -9.94
N SER A 49 10.52 9.53 -10.36
CA SER A 49 10.73 8.16 -10.86
C SER A 49 10.44 7.12 -9.77
N GLN A 50 10.81 7.42 -8.53
CA GLN A 50 10.58 6.51 -7.41
C GLN A 50 9.09 6.43 -7.05
N LEU A 51 8.35 7.53 -7.09
CA LEU A 51 6.89 7.53 -6.91
C LEU A 51 6.19 6.70 -7.99
N GLN A 52 6.66 6.77 -9.24
CA GLN A 52 6.16 5.91 -10.33
C GLN A 52 6.39 4.42 -10.03
N ASP A 53 7.56 4.06 -9.49
CA ASP A 53 7.84 2.68 -9.08
C ASP A 53 6.89 2.21 -7.97
N VAL A 54 6.64 3.05 -6.94
CA VAL A 54 5.67 2.73 -5.89
C VAL A 54 4.25 2.60 -6.46
N HIS A 55 3.87 3.46 -7.40
CA HIS A 55 2.57 3.38 -8.07
C HIS A 55 2.39 2.04 -8.80
N LEU A 56 3.42 1.56 -9.52
CA LEU A 56 3.39 0.24 -10.17
C LEU A 56 3.25 -0.90 -9.15
N VAL A 57 3.91 -0.79 -7.98
CA VAL A 57 3.76 -1.76 -6.89
C VAL A 57 2.31 -1.77 -6.37
N LEU A 58 1.66 -0.61 -6.21
CA LEU A 58 0.26 -0.55 -5.79
C LEU A 58 -0.68 -1.18 -6.82
N MET A 59 -0.44 -0.95 -8.12
CA MET A 59 -1.20 -1.61 -9.19
C MET A 59 -1.09 -3.13 -9.11
N SER A 60 0.14 -3.65 -8.97
CA SER A 60 0.35 -5.10 -8.80
C SER A 60 -0.33 -5.65 -7.54
N ARG A 61 -0.38 -4.89 -6.44
CA ARG A 61 -1.13 -5.30 -5.23
C ARG A 61 -2.63 -5.34 -5.49
N LEU A 62 -3.19 -4.41 -6.25
CA LEU A 62 -4.61 -4.43 -6.62
C LEU A 62 -4.96 -5.67 -7.43
N ASP A 63 -4.11 -6.06 -8.38
CA ASP A 63 -4.30 -7.30 -9.15
C ASP A 63 -4.32 -8.52 -8.22
N VAL A 64 -3.38 -8.60 -7.26
CA VAL A 64 -3.34 -9.68 -6.27
C VAL A 64 -4.60 -9.70 -5.39
N LEU A 65 -5.14 -8.55 -5.02
CA LEU A 65 -6.38 -8.46 -4.23
C LEU A 65 -7.60 -8.87 -5.06
N ALA A 66 -7.67 -8.46 -6.33
CA ALA A 66 -8.71 -8.89 -7.26
C ALA A 66 -8.72 -10.41 -7.45
N ASP A 67 -7.54 -11.01 -7.63
CA ASP A 67 -7.38 -12.45 -7.72
C ASP A 67 -7.80 -13.16 -6.42
N LEU A 68 -7.45 -12.60 -5.26
CA LEU A 68 -7.83 -13.15 -3.96
C LEU A 68 -9.35 -13.15 -3.74
N MET A 69 -10.03 -12.04 -4.06
CA MET A 69 -11.49 -11.94 -3.92
C MET A 69 -12.23 -12.87 -4.88
N SER A 70 -11.58 -13.32 -5.96
CA SER A 70 -12.12 -14.32 -6.88
C SER A 70 -12.05 -15.76 -6.34
N THR A 71 -11.44 -15.98 -5.16
CA THR A 71 -11.34 -17.29 -4.51
C THR A 71 -12.28 -17.39 -3.29
N PRO A 72 -12.71 -18.60 -2.89
CA PRO A 72 -13.53 -18.78 -1.70
C PRO A 72 -12.80 -18.33 -0.42
N LEU A 73 -13.43 -17.46 0.36
CA LEU A 73 -12.88 -16.90 1.59
C LEU A 73 -13.88 -17.02 2.74
N ARG A 74 -13.39 -16.85 3.98
CA ARG A 74 -14.29 -16.70 5.14
C ARG A 74 -14.82 -15.26 5.16
N ALA A 75 -16.05 -15.07 5.62
CA ALA A 75 -16.70 -13.75 5.67
C ALA A 75 -15.83 -12.65 6.28
N PHE A 76 -15.11 -12.92 7.38
CA PHE A 76 -14.21 -11.93 7.97
C PHE A 76 -13.02 -11.57 7.08
N GLN A 77 -12.52 -12.51 6.27
CA GLN A 77 -11.42 -12.29 5.33
C GLN A 77 -11.90 -11.44 4.16
N GLU A 78 -13.11 -11.70 3.65
CA GLU A 78 -13.75 -10.89 2.61
C GLU A 78 -13.86 -9.43 3.06
N THR A 79 -14.43 -9.18 4.25
CA THR A 79 -14.53 -7.80 4.80
C THR A 79 -13.16 -7.12 4.93
N VAL A 80 -12.13 -7.85 5.36
CA VAL A 80 -10.77 -7.32 5.46
C VAL A 80 -10.19 -7.00 4.09
N LEU A 81 -10.40 -7.87 3.09
CA LEU A 81 -9.90 -7.65 1.73
C LEU A 81 -10.62 -6.51 1.02
N GLU A 82 -11.94 -6.38 1.17
CA GLU A 82 -12.72 -5.24 0.65
C GLU A 82 -12.22 -3.92 1.24
N THR A 83 -12.00 -3.90 2.55
CA THR A 83 -11.45 -2.72 3.24
C THR A 83 -10.03 -2.42 2.76
N LEU A 84 -9.19 -3.46 2.62
CA LEU A 84 -7.82 -3.31 2.14
C LEU A 84 -7.78 -2.81 0.69
N LEU A 85 -8.64 -3.34 -0.18
CA LEU A 85 -8.77 -2.91 -1.57
C LEU A 85 -9.08 -1.41 -1.63
N THR A 86 -10.06 -0.97 -0.83
CA THR A 86 -10.44 0.44 -0.72
C THR A 86 -9.24 1.32 -0.33
N ILE A 87 -8.45 0.88 0.66
CA ILE A 87 -7.23 1.58 1.08
C ILE A 87 -6.21 1.65 -0.06
N ILE A 88 -5.93 0.53 -0.74
CA ILE A 88 -4.89 0.50 -1.79
C ILE A 88 -5.32 1.33 -3.01
N VAL A 89 -6.59 1.34 -3.39
CA VAL A 89 -7.13 2.24 -4.43
C VAL A 89 -6.90 3.70 -4.04
N HIS A 90 -7.22 4.06 -2.79
CA HIS A 90 -6.99 5.42 -2.30
C HIS A 90 -5.50 5.81 -2.33
N CYS A 91 -4.60 4.94 -1.87
CA CYS A 91 -3.15 5.16 -1.95
C CYS A 91 -2.66 5.36 -3.40
N ARG A 92 -3.22 4.59 -4.34
CA ARG A 92 -2.91 4.71 -5.78
C ARG A 92 -3.37 6.05 -6.33
N ASP A 93 -4.58 6.48 -5.97
CA ASP A 93 -5.14 7.75 -6.41
C ASP A 93 -4.28 8.92 -5.89
N ILE A 94 -3.85 8.87 -4.63
CA ILE A 94 -2.90 9.85 -4.06
C ILE A 94 -1.61 9.90 -4.88
N LEU A 95 -0.98 8.74 -5.16
CA LEU A 95 0.26 8.73 -5.95
C LEU A 95 0.04 9.26 -7.38
N SER A 96 -1.09 8.93 -8.00
CA SER A 96 -1.43 9.44 -9.34
C SER A 96 -1.49 10.96 -9.33
N GLU A 97 -2.16 11.54 -8.33
CA GLU A 97 -2.26 12.98 -8.16
C GLU A 97 -0.90 13.65 -7.91
N LEU A 98 -0.05 13.07 -7.06
CA LEU A 98 1.30 13.58 -6.80
C LEU A 98 2.18 13.54 -8.06
N ILE A 99 2.12 12.46 -8.83
CA ILE A 99 2.89 12.29 -10.07
C ILE A 99 2.39 13.30 -11.12
N ASP A 100 1.07 13.40 -11.32
CA ASP A 100 0.46 14.29 -12.31
C ASP A 100 0.76 15.77 -12.00
N LYS A 101 0.74 16.15 -10.72
CA LYS A 101 1.08 17.50 -10.26
C LYS A 101 2.59 17.74 -10.15
N ASN A 102 3.42 16.73 -10.44
CA ASN A 102 4.87 16.77 -10.30
C ASN A 102 5.33 17.16 -8.87
N ILE A 103 4.57 16.74 -7.86
CA ILE A 103 4.85 16.97 -6.44
C ILE A 103 5.83 15.90 -5.94
N SER A 104 6.95 16.37 -5.40
CA SER A 104 8.08 15.50 -5.11
C SER A 104 8.76 15.80 -3.78
N LYS A 105 8.07 16.53 -2.88
CA LYS A 105 8.60 16.95 -1.58
C LYS A 105 7.64 16.58 -0.46
N ALA A 106 8.22 16.18 0.68
CA ALA A 106 7.46 15.74 1.85
C ALA A 106 6.77 16.89 2.61
N ASP A 107 7.20 18.14 2.39
CA ASP A 107 6.62 19.35 2.97
C ASP A 107 5.59 20.02 2.04
N ASP A 108 5.29 19.40 0.89
CA ASP A 108 4.27 19.92 0.00
C ASP A 108 2.88 19.74 0.62
N PHE A 109 2.10 20.82 0.59
CA PHE A 109 0.80 20.91 1.24
C PHE A 109 -0.14 19.81 0.77
N GLU A 110 -0.07 19.42 -0.51
CA GLU A 110 -0.94 18.40 -1.08
C GLU A 110 -0.64 16.97 -0.56
N TRP A 111 0.58 16.70 -0.07
CA TRP A 111 0.91 15.42 0.59
C TRP A 111 0.53 15.39 2.07
N THR A 112 0.61 16.54 2.75
CA THR A 112 0.38 16.63 4.20
C THR A 112 -1.10 16.78 4.62
N ARG A 113 -2.02 16.77 3.65
CA ARG A 113 -3.48 16.89 3.85
C ARG A 113 -4.13 15.56 4.19
#